data_AF-A0A2V9FM59-F1
#
_entry.id   AF-A0A2V9FM59-F1
#
_cell.length_a   1.000
_cell.length_b   1.000
_cell.length_c   1.000
_cell.angle_alpha   90.00
_cell.angle_beta   90.00
_cell.angle_gamma   90.00
#
_symmetry.space_group_name_H-M   'P 1'
#
loop_
_entity.id
_entity.type
_entity.pdbx_description
1 polymer ?
#
loop_
_entity_poly.entity_id
_entity_poly.type
_entity_poly.pdbx_seq_one_letter_code
_entity_poly.pdbx_strand_id
1 'polypeptide(L)'
;MNKRPDRRQVLKGATAACAALLLPGKTESAVPGLRIAGQDAEIQVAPVSAHTARLTILLTSALEDGRTMAVAGDGSLVETSWGAPIVKLRIPGRARTAKMGNLIVKVTSDPVAFTMETLKGARLQHLSVHKDTGVVSFSTGDSPLLGLGEGGPQFDRRGSTDRMRSGQGGFQLRTHGGRVPIPWLIGTAGWAMFIHQPFGTFDFTGAEFFLSLRANPRRSWPNTRV
;
A
#
# COMPACT_ATOMS: atom_id res chain seq x y z
N MET A 1 66.25 -44.30 9.95
CA MET A 1 65.01 -44.70 10.64
C MET A 1 64.59 -43.63 11.65
N ASN A 2 63.53 -42.91 11.29
CA ASN A 2 62.62 -42.03 12.04
C ASN A 2 62.98 -41.59 13.47
N LYS A 3 63.44 -40.33 13.63
CA LYS A 3 63.27 -39.59 14.89
C LYS A 3 61.86 -38.97 14.91
N ARG A 4 60.98 -39.50 15.77
CA ARG A 4 59.68 -38.89 16.07
C ARG A 4 59.90 -37.56 16.79
N PRO A 5 59.21 -36.47 16.41
CA PRO A 5 59.35 -35.20 17.12
C PRO A 5 58.77 -35.30 18.54
N ASP A 6 59.54 -34.77 19.49
CA ASP A 6 59.26 -34.71 20.91
C ASP A 6 58.06 -33.78 21.18
N ARG A 7 57.08 -34.27 21.96
CA ARG A 7 55.86 -33.55 22.34
C ARG A 7 56.16 -32.21 23.03
N ARG A 8 57.37 -32.02 23.58
CA ARG A 8 57.82 -30.77 24.20
C ARG A 8 58.24 -29.65 23.22
N GLN A 9 58.50 -29.96 21.94
CA GLN A 9 58.81 -28.93 20.93
C GLN A 9 57.56 -28.34 20.26
N VAL A 10 56.45 -29.08 20.26
CA VAL A 10 55.17 -28.59 19.69
C VAL A 10 54.50 -27.55 20.59
N LEU A 11 54.74 -27.57 21.91
CA LEU A 11 54.14 -26.62 22.85
C LEU A 11 54.92 -25.31 23.07
N LYS A 12 56.09 -25.13 22.45
CA LYS A 12 56.91 -23.90 22.59
C LYS A 12 56.78 -22.92 21.42
N GLY A 13 55.97 -23.24 20.41
CA GLY A 13 55.89 -22.48 19.15
C GLY A 13 54.62 -21.65 18.91
N ALA A 14 53.70 -21.52 19.88
CA ALA A 14 52.41 -20.86 19.65
C ALA A 14 52.03 -19.83 20.73
N THR A 15 52.99 -19.05 21.21
CA THR A 15 52.76 -17.90 22.09
C THR A 15 53.40 -16.66 21.49
N ALA A 16 52.72 -16.03 20.52
CA ALA A 16 52.75 -14.60 20.21
C ALA A 16 52.11 -14.33 18.83
N ALA A 17 50.79 -14.17 18.80
CA ALA A 17 50.13 -13.34 17.79
C ALA A 17 48.88 -12.74 18.45
N CYS A 18 49.12 -11.63 19.13
CA CYS A 18 48.08 -10.77 19.69
C CYS A 18 47.13 -10.27 18.58
N ALA A 19 45.84 -10.34 18.89
CA ALA A 19 44.88 -9.26 18.67
C ALA A 19 44.90 -8.53 17.32
N ALA A 20 44.52 -9.22 16.24
CA ALA A 20 43.98 -8.55 15.07
C ALA A 20 42.68 -9.24 14.67
N LEU A 21 41.66 -8.42 14.41
CA LEU A 21 40.33 -8.77 13.88
C LEU A 21 39.20 -8.98 14.92
N LEU A 22 39.16 -8.14 15.96
CA LEU A 22 37.88 -7.56 16.39
C LEU A 22 37.74 -6.19 15.73
N LEU A 23 37.66 -6.19 14.39
CA LEU A 23 37.01 -5.07 13.73
C LEU A 23 35.53 -5.20 14.12
N PRO A 24 34.90 -4.19 14.74
CA PRO A 24 33.45 -4.11 14.66
C PRO A 24 33.18 -4.06 13.17
N GLY A 25 32.73 -5.18 12.60
CA GLY A 25 32.09 -5.15 11.31
C GLY A 25 31.07 -4.04 11.45
N LYS A 26 31.18 -3.01 10.61
CA LYS A 26 30.06 -2.13 10.36
C LYS A 26 28.93 -3.08 10.00
N THR A 27 28.08 -3.39 10.97
CA THR A 27 26.71 -3.70 10.67
C THR A 27 26.28 -2.46 9.91
N GLU A 28 26.34 -2.54 8.58
CA GLU A 28 25.54 -1.66 7.76
C GLU A 28 24.17 -1.77 8.39
N SER A 29 23.74 -0.70 9.06
CA SER A 29 22.39 -0.60 9.56
C SER A 29 21.53 -0.88 8.34
N ALA A 30 20.98 -2.10 8.27
CA ALA A 30 20.13 -2.50 7.18
C ALA A 30 19.07 -1.42 7.11
N VAL A 31 19.03 -0.67 5.99
CA VAL A 31 18.05 0.40 5.83
C VAL A 31 16.70 -0.23 6.12
N PRO A 32 15.97 0.24 7.15
CA PRO A 32 14.73 -0.40 7.54
C PRO A 32 13.82 -0.51 6.32
N GLY A 33 13.26 -1.69 6.10
CA GLY A 33 12.32 -1.92 5.02
C GLY A 33 11.16 -0.94 5.08
N LEU A 34 10.51 -0.72 3.94
CA LEU A 34 9.25 -0.01 3.89
C LEU A 34 8.23 -0.78 4.72
N ARG A 35 7.60 -0.12 5.70
CA ARG A 35 6.60 -0.75 6.58
C ARG A 35 5.27 0.00 6.58
N ILE A 36 4.19 -0.76 6.50
CA ILE A 36 2.81 -0.28 6.58
C ILE A 36 2.04 -1.20 7.54
N ALA A 37 1.30 -0.60 8.46
CA ALA A 37 0.56 -1.28 9.52
C ALA A 37 1.39 -2.32 10.29
N GLY A 38 2.68 -2.01 10.51
CA GLY A 38 3.63 -2.90 11.21
C GLY A 38 4.13 -4.08 10.38
N GLN A 39 3.83 -4.17 9.08
CA GLN A 39 4.34 -5.22 8.20
C GLN A 39 5.25 -4.64 7.13
N ASP A 40 6.27 -5.41 6.74
CA ASP A 40 7.10 -5.07 5.59
C ASP A 40 6.24 -5.07 4.32
N ALA A 41 6.50 -4.11 3.43
CA ALA A 41 5.67 -3.83 2.29
C ALA A 41 6.49 -3.52 1.04
N GLU A 42 5.88 -3.81 -0.11
CA GLU A 42 6.37 -3.42 -1.42
C GLU A 42 5.31 -2.58 -2.14
N ILE A 43 5.72 -1.43 -2.66
CA ILE A 43 4.90 -0.61 -3.54
C ILE A 43 5.24 -0.95 -4.99
N GLN A 44 4.21 -1.20 -5.79
CA GLN A 44 4.32 -1.37 -7.23
C GLN A 44 3.42 -0.39 -7.98
N VAL A 45 3.90 0.07 -9.14
CA VAL A 45 3.10 0.79 -10.14
C VAL A 45 3.27 0.12 -11.48
N ALA A 46 2.17 -0.27 -12.12
CA ALA A 46 2.15 -0.86 -13.45
C ALA A 46 1.22 -0.07 -14.39
N PRO A 47 1.59 0.10 -15.67
CA PRO A 47 0.69 0.67 -16.66
C PRO A 47 -0.43 -0.33 -17.00
N VAL A 48 -1.66 0.16 -17.12
CA VAL A 48 -2.80 -0.64 -17.62
C VAL A 48 -3.21 -0.16 -19.00
N SER A 49 -3.27 1.15 -19.20
CA SER A 49 -3.59 1.79 -20.48
C SER A 49 -2.93 3.16 -20.56
N ALA A 50 -3.21 3.94 -21.61
CA ALA A 50 -2.74 5.32 -21.70
C ALA A 50 -3.29 6.26 -20.61
N HIS A 51 -4.35 5.86 -19.91
CA HIS A 51 -5.06 6.68 -18.91
C HIS A 51 -5.23 5.99 -17.55
N THR A 52 -4.67 4.78 -17.39
CA THR A 52 -4.92 3.94 -16.22
C THR A 52 -3.62 3.36 -15.70
N ALA A 53 -3.39 3.54 -14.41
CA ALA A 53 -2.32 2.91 -13.66
C ALA A 53 -2.92 1.90 -12.66
N ARG A 54 -2.21 0.80 -12.44
CA ARG A 54 -2.46 -0.09 -11.31
C ARG A 54 -1.45 0.23 -10.22
N LEU A 55 -1.96 0.71 -9.09
CA LEU A 55 -1.19 0.92 -7.86
C LEU A 55 -1.39 -0.30 -6.97
N THR A 56 -0.30 -0.89 -6.49
CA THR A 56 -0.37 -2.07 -5.64
C THR A 56 0.53 -1.90 -4.42
N ILE A 57 0.01 -2.23 -3.25
CA ILE A 57 0.78 -2.34 -2.01
C ILE A 57 0.70 -3.81 -1.59
N LEU A 58 1.83 -4.50 -1.66
CA LEU A 58 1.94 -5.91 -1.27
C LEU A 58 2.56 -5.98 0.12
N LEU A 59 1.89 -6.66 1.04
CA LEU A 59 2.50 -7.02 2.31
C LEU A 59 3.40 -8.23 2.08
N THR A 60 4.57 -8.25 2.72
CA THR A 60 5.49 -9.37 2.65
C THR A 60 5.34 -10.24 3.88
N SER A 61 5.33 -11.56 3.68
CA SER A 61 5.26 -12.51 4.78
C SER A 61 6.64 -12.74 5.37
N ALA A 62 6.80 -12.47 6.67
CA ALA A 62 8.00 -12.86 7.41
C ALA A 62 8.18 -14.39 7.48
N LEU A 63 7.09 -15.16 7.27
CA LEU A 63 7.11 -16.62 7.26
C LEU A 63 7.55 -17.21 5.91
N GLU A 64 7.60 -16.40 4.84
CA GLU A 64 8.00 -16.83 3.50
C GLU A 64 9.26 -16.08 3.01
N ASP A 65 10.24 -15.89 3.89
CA ASP A 65 11.52 -15.23 3.58
C ASP A 65 11.38 -13.86 2.88
N GLY A 66 10.35 -13.08 3.25
CA GLY A 66 10.12 -11.76 2.66
C GLY A 66 9.56 -11.78 1.23
N ARG A 67 8.97 -12.91 0.80
CA ARG A 67 8.18 -12.94 -0.44
C ARG A 67 6.94 -12.06 -0.32
N THR A 68 6.60 -11.41 -1.42
CA THR A 68 5.38 -10.60 -1.54
C THR A 68 4.18 -11.52 -1.67
N MET A 69 3.17 -11.29 -0.85
CA MET A 69 1.88 -11.96 -1.04
C MET A 69 1.28 -11.50 -2.37
N ALA A 70 0.83 -12.43 -3.21
CA ALA A 70 0.16 -12.07 -4.46
C ALA A 70 -1.20 -11.40 -4.16
N VAL A 71 -1.62 -10.47 -5.03
CA VAL A 71 -3.02 -9.97 -4.99
C VAL A 71 -3.92 -11.11 -5.41
N ALA A 72 -4.77 -11.61 -4.51
CA ALA A 72 -5.74 -12.65 -4.83
C ALA A 72 -6.72 -12.14 -5.89
N GLY A 73 -7.01 -12.97 -6.89
CA GLY A 73 -8.08 -12.68 -7.84
C GLY A 73 -9.45 -12.94 -7.20
N ASP A 74 -10.40 -12.03 -7.45
CA ASP A 74 -11.79 -12.14 -6.96
C ASP A 74 -12.83 -12.18 -8.10
N GLY A 75 -12.37 -12.25 -9.35
CA GLY A 75 -13.22 -12.26 -10.55
C GLY A 75 -13.70 -10.87 -10.99
N SER A 76 -13.34 -9.79 -10.28
CA SER A 76 -13.72 -8.42 -10.68
C SER A 76 -12.93 -7.88 -11.87
N LEU A 77 -11.73 -8.42 -12.12
CA LEU A 77 -10.89 -8.11 -13.26
C LEU A 77 -10.71 -9.35 -14.14
N VAL A 78 -11.00 -9.21 -15.43
CA VAL A 78 -10.78 -10.28 -16.43
C VAL A 78 -9.29 -10.51 -16.64
N GLU A 79 -8.54 -9.42 -16.81
CA GLU A 79 -7.08 -9.47 -16.90
C GLU A 79 -6.49 -9.62 -15.50
N THR A 80 -5.50 -10.50 -15.34
CA THR A 80 -4.86 -10.77 -14.04
C THR A 80 -3.39 -10.34 -13.99
N SER A 81 -2.82 -9.95 -15.14
CA SER A 81 -1.45 -9.47 -15.25
C SER A 81 -1.35 -8.28 -16.19
N TRP A 82 -0.51 -7.29 -15.85
CA TRP A 82 -0.30 -6.07 -16.65
C TRP A 82 1.17 -5.90 -17.06
N GLY A 83 1.90 -7.01 -17.13
CA GLY A 83 3.35 -7.01 -17.33
C GLY A 83 4.12 -6.58 -16.08
N ALA A 84 5.42 -6.31 -16.24
CA ALA A 84 6.28 -5.95 -15.13
C ALA A 84 5.97 -4.53 -14.62
N PRO A 85 5.95 -4.31 -13.28
CA PRO A 85 5.76 -2.98 -12.73
C PRO A 85 6.96 -2.09 -13.08
N ILE A 86 6.66 -0.84 -13.47
CA ILE A 86 7.68 0.15 -13.85
C ILE A 86 8.25 0.89 -12.64
N VAL A 87 7.57 0.82 -11.49
CA VAL A 87 8.09 1.23 -10.19
C VAL A 87 7.91 0.06 -9.22
N LYS A 88 8.97 -0.25 -8.47
CA LYS A 88 8.97 -1.26 -7.40
C LYS A 88 9.82 -0.72 -6.25
N LEU A 89 9.24 -0.57 -5.06
CA LEU A 89 9.91 0.00 -3.88
C LEU A 89 9.70 -0.90 -2.66
N ARG A 90 10.81 -1.33 -2.04
CA ARG A 90 10.83 -2.10 -0.77
C ARG A 90 11.53 -1.38 0.38
N ILE A 91 12.20 -0.27 0.09
CA ILE A 91 12.95 0.51 1.06
C ILE A 91 12.54 1.98 0.94
N PRO A 92 12.49 2.73 2.06
CA PRO A 92 12.36 4.17 2.03
C PRO A 92 13.47 4.79 1.18
N GLY A 93 13.13 5.79 0.37
CA GLY A 93 14.11 6.45 -0.48
C GLY A 93 13.53 7.62 -1.25
N ARG A 94 14.31 8.07 -2.24
CA ARG A 94 13.94 9.19 -3.10
C ARG A 94 12.64 8.90 -3.86
N ALA A 95 11.80 9.92 -3.97
CA ALA A 95 10.60 9.90 -4.80
C ALA A 95 10.89 9.36 -6.21
N ARG A 96 10.01 8.50 -6.71
CA ARG A 96 10.06 7.94 -8.07
C ARG A 96 8.98 8.57 -8.91
N THR A 97 9.28 8.82 -10.18
CA THR A 97 8.30 9.31 -11.16
C THR A 97 8.24 8.32 -12.30
N ALA A 98 7.04 7.96 -12.71
CA ALA A 98 6.79 7.03 -13.79
C ALA A 98 5.77 7.63 -14.76
N LYS A 99 6.12 7.66 -16.05
CA LYS A 99 5.22 8.09 -17.12
C LYS A 99 4.61 6.85 -17.77
N MET A 100 3.29 6.83 -17.92
CA MET A 100 2.54 5.77 -18.60
C MET A 100 1.44 6.38 -19.47
N GLY A 101 1.65 6.35 -20.79
CA GLY A 101 0.81 7.05 -21.76
C GLY A 101 0.68 8.54 -21.43
N ASN A 102 -0.53 8.96 -21.07
CA ASN A 102 -0.92 10.33 -20.76
C ASN A 102 -0.91 10.65 -19.25
N LEU A 103 -0.50 9.69 -18.42
CA LEU A 103 -0.47 9.79 -16.97
C LEU A 103 0.97 9.82 -16.45
N ILE A 104 1.24 10.70 -15.50
CA ILE A 104 2.46 10.71 -14.68
C ILE A 104 2.06 10.30 -13.27
N VAL A 105 2.75 9.29 -12.72
CA VAL A 105 2.58 8.85 -11.33
C VAL A 105 3.86 9.12 -10.57
N LYS A 106 3.77 9.96 -9.54
CA LYS A 106 4.85 10.21 -8.58
C LYS A 106 4.58 9.39 -7.33
N VAL A 107 5.60 8.71 -6.82
CA VAL A 107 5.52 7.80 -5.68
C VAL A 107 6.56 8.19 -4.65
N THR A 108 6.14 8.36 -3.41
CA THR A 108 7.01 8.46 -2.24
C THR A 108 6.78 7.25 -1.34
N SER A 109 7.84 6.78 -0.68
CA SER A 109 7.80 5.62 0.22
C SER A 109 7.89 6.00 1.70
N ASP A 110 8.26 7.25 2.01
CA ASP A 110 8.26 7.79 3.37
C ASP A 110 8.02 9.31 3.35
N PRO A 111 6.78 9.79 3.57
CA PRO A 111 5.55 9.00 3.74
C PRO A 111 5.13 8.27 2.45
N VAL A 112 4.30 7.23 2.57
CA VAL A 112 3.73 6.54 1.41
C VAL A 112 2.66 7.40 0.75
N ALA A 113 2.92 7.85 -0.47
CA ALA A 113 1.95 8.63 -1.24
C ALA A 113 2.10 8.41 -2.75
N PHE A 114 0.98 8.63 -3.43
CA PHE A 114 0.85 8.57 -4.89
C PHE A 114 0.23 9.89 -5.36
N THR A 115 0.88 10.55 -6.31
CA THR A 115 0.32 11.71 -6.99
C THR A 115 0.21 11.41 -8.48
N MET A 116 -1.01 11.54 -9.00
CA MET A 116 -1.31 11.36 -10.41
C MET A 116 -1.48 12.71 -11.09
N GLU A 117 -0.80 12.90 -12.20
CA GLU A 117 -0.76 14.14 -12.99
C GLU A 117 -0.95 13.86 -14.47
N THR A 118 -1.51 14.83 -15.19
CA THR A 118 -1.47 14.86 -16.65
C THR A 118 -0.04 15.12 -17.15
N LEU A 119 0.22 14.89 -18.44
CA LEU A 119 1.51 15.27 -19.06
C LEU A 119 1.84 16.76 -18.96
N LYS A 120 0.84 17.63 -18.77
CA LYS A 120 1.00 19.07 -18.59
C LYS A 120 1.27 19.46 -17.13
N GLY A 121 1.38 18.49 -16.22
CA GLY A 121 1.64 18.70 -14.80
C GLY A 121 0.40 19.02 -13.94
N ALA A 122 -0.80 19.08 -14.53
CA ALA A 122 -2.02 19.27 -13.75
C ALA A 122 -2.31 18.02 -12.89
N ARG A 123 -2.49 18.22 -11.58
CA ARG A 123 -2.81 17.14 -10.62
C ARG A 123 -4.22 16.62 -10.84
N LEU A 124 -4.34 15.31 -11.07
CA LEU A 124 -5.61 14.59 -11.20
C LEU A 124 -6.09 14.05 -9.85
N GLN A 125 -5.19 13.46 -9.08
CA GLN A 125 -5.53 12.85 -7.79
C GLN A 125 -4.28 12.68 -6.91
N HIS A 126 -4.48 12.63 -5.60
CA HIS A 126 -3.47 12.33 -4.59
C HIS A 126 -4.01 11.29 -3.61
N LEU A 127 -3.18 10.28 -3.30
CA LEU A 127 -3.46 9.28 -2.28
C LEU A 127 -2.30 9.24 -1.30
N SER A 128 -2.61 9.10 -0.02
CA SER A 128 -1.64 8.82 1.03
C SER A 128 -2.04 7.58 1.81
N VAL A 129 -1.07 6.86 2.36
CA VAL A 129 -1.31 5.67 3.18
C VAL A 129 -0.73 5.92 4.55
N HIS A 130 -1.58 5.86 5.57
CA HIS A 130 -1.16 6.06 6.94
C HIS A 130 -0.27 4.90 7.40
N LYS A 131 0.96 5.22 7.82
CA LYS A 131 2.01 4.24 8.15
C LYS A 131 1.56 3.20 9.18
N ASP A 132 0.87 3.61 10.24
CA ASP A 132 0.55 2.70 11.35
C ASP A 132 -0.75 1.91 11.16
N THR A 133 -1.68 2.40 10.33
CA THR A 133 -3.03 1.85 10.23
C THR A 133 -3.31 1.22 8.87
N GLY A 134 -2.58 1.65 7.83
CA GLY A 134 -2.83 1.29 6.44
C GLY A 134 -4.08 1.96 5.86
N VAL A 135 -4.69 2.92 6.57
CA VAL A 135 -5.81 3.71 6.04
C VAL A 135 -5.31 4.51 4.84
N VAL A 136 -6.07 4.44 3.74
CA VAL A 136 -5.80 5.21 2.54
C VAL A 136 -6.64 6.48 2.59
N SER A 137 -5.98 7.63 2.47
CA SER A 137 -6.66 8.91 2.33
C SER A 137 -6.53 9.40 0.89
N PHE A 138 -7.55 10.08 0.38
CA PHE A 138 -7.51 10.71 -0.94
C PHE A 138 -8.32 11.99 -0.98
N SER A 139 -7.96 12.88 -1.90
CA SER A 139 -8.70 14.12 -2.13
C SER A 139 -9.90 13.86 -3.04
N THR A 140 -11.05 14.45 -2.74
CA THR A 140 -12.21 14.41 -3.66
C THR A 140 -12.51 15.76 -4.27
N GLY A 141 -11.99 16.84 -3.67
CA GLY A 141 -12.35 18.21 -4.02
C GLY A 141 -13.83 18.47 -3.75
N ASP A 142 -14.38 19.45 -4.47
CA ASP A 142 -15.75 19.93 -4.26
C ASP A 142 -16.78 19.37 -5.24
N SER A 143 -16.36 18.48 -6.13
CA SER A 143 -17.24 17.85 -7.12
C SER A 143 -17.98 16.63 -6.54
N PRO A 144 -19.18 16.29 -7.07
CA PRO A 144 -19.90 15.08 -6.69
C PRO A 144 -19.06 13.80 -6.78
N LEU A 145 -19.35 12.88 -5.87
CA LEU A 145 -18.80 11.52 -5.84
C LEU A 145 -19.89 10.52 -6.22
N LEU A 146 -19.64 9.69 -7.22
CA LEU A 146 -20.59 8.69 -7.73
C LEU A 146 -19.98 7.28 -7.63
N GLY A 147 -20.80 6.24 -7.89
CA GLY A 147 -20.35 4.84 -7.92
C GLY A 147 -20.82 4.04 -6.71
N LEU A 148 -20.01 3.14 -6.17
CA LEU A 148 -20.26 2.29 -4.98
C LEU A 148 -21.38 1.24 -5.09
N GLY A 149 -21.90 1.02 -6.30
CA GLY A 149 -22.90 0.01 -6.61
C GLY A 149 -24.33 0.40 -6.20
N GLU A 150 -25.20 -0.60 -6.09
CA GLU A 150 -26.65 -0.44 -6.00
C GLU A 150 -27.17 -0.35 -4.55
N GLY A 151 -28.08 0.59 -4.32
CA GLY A 151 -28.66 0.86 -3.01
C GLY A 151 -27.77 1.77 -2.16
N GLY A 152 -28.30 2.18 -1.00
CA GLY A 152 -27.70 3.22 -0.16
C GLY A 152 -27.90 4.63 -0.72
N PRO A 153 -27.21 5.65 -0.17
CA PRO A 153 -27.34 7.04 -0.62
C PRO A 153 -27.11 7.15 -2.13
N GLN A 154 -28.03 7.78 -2.86
CA GLN A 154 -27.98 7.86 -4.32
C GLN A 154 -27.29 9.13 -4.81
N PHE A 155 -26.74 9.06 -6.02
CA PHE A 155 -25.99 10.13 -6.67
C PHE A 155 -24.73 10.52 -5.88
N ASP A 156 -24.69 11.73 -5.30
CA ASP A 156 -23.53 12.23 -4.59
C ASP A 156 -23.35 11.49 -3.24
N ARG A 157 -22.21 10.80 -3.10
CA ARG A 157 -21.87 10.01 -1.93
C ARG A 157 -21.31 10.84 -0.77
N ARG A 158 -21.04 12.13 -0.99
CA ARG A 158 -20.53 13.04 0.05
C ARG A 158 -21.48 13.13 1.24
N GLY A 159 -20.91 13.27 2.43
CA GLY A 159 -21.64 13.27 3.70
C GLY A 159 -22.08 11.89 4.19
N SER A 160 -21.71 10.80 3.50
CA SER A 160 -22.13 9.45 3.85
C SER A 160 -20.95 8.51 4.13
N THR A 161 -21.23 7.38 4.77
CA THR A 161 -20.27 6.29 4.97
C THR A 161 -20.79 5.04 4.28
N ASP A 162 -19.94 4.37 3.49
CA ASP A 162 -20.26 3.11 2.86
C ASP A 162 -19.37 1.98 3.38
N ARG A 163 -19.98 0.97 3.98
CA ARG A 163 -19.28 -0.14 4.66
C ARG A 163 -18.97 -1.32 3.75
N MET A 164 -19.25 -1.21 2.44
CA MET A 164 -19.09 -2.30 1.47
C MET A 164 -19.78 -3.61 1.92
N ARG A 165 -20.92 -3.49 2.61
CA ARG A 165 -21.68 -4.66 3.12
C ARG A 165 -22.82 -4.97 2.16
N SER A 166 -22.81 -6.17 1.59
CA SER A 166 -23.87 -6.69 0.73
C SER A 166 -25.11 -7.13 1.53
N GLY A 167 -26.26 -7.09 0.88
CA GLY A 167 -27.52 -7.66 1.34
C GLY A 167 -28.44 -6.70 2.09
N GLN A 168 -29.46 -7.27 2.72
CA GLN A 168 -30.54 -6.56 3.42
C GLN A 168 -30.09 -5.88 4.73
N GLY A 169 -28.91 -6.27 5.26
CA GLY A 169 -28.28 -5.68 6.43
C GLY A 169 -27.30 -4.53 6.11
N GLY A 170 -27.31 -4.04 4.87
CA GLY A 170 -26.46 -2.95 4.41
C GLY A 170 -26.93 -1.58 4.91
N PHE A 171 -27.39 -0.72 3.99
CA PHE A 171 -27.81 0.66 4.30
C PHE A 171 -29.33 0.78 4.29
N GLN A 172 -29.92 1.13 5.44
CA GLN A 172 -31.34 1.50 5.62
C GLN A 172 -32.33 0.76 4.70
N LEU A 173 -32.57 -0.51 4.99
CA LEU A 173 -33.37 -1.40 4.15
C LEU A 173 -34.73 -0.81 3.73
N ARG A 174 -35.45 -0.20 4.68
CA ARG A 174 -36.80 0.32 4.46
C ARG A 174 -36.88 1.35 3.32
N THR A 175 -35.82 2.13 3.12
CA THR A 175 -35.82 3.28 2.18
C THR A 175 -34.97 3.02 0.95
N HIS A 176 -33.98 2.12 1.03
CA HIS A 176 -32.98 1.93 -0.04
C HIS A 176 -32.88 0.49 -0.55
N GLY A 177 -33.66 -0.44 0.00
CA GLY A 177 -33.60 -1.85 -0.40
C GLY A 177 -32.31 -2.55 0.03
N GLY A 178 -31.99 -3.65 -0.64
CA GLY A 178 -30.75 -4.39 -0.44
C GLY A 178 -29.53 -3.64 -0.98
N ARG A 179 -28.32 -4.00 -0.50
CA ARG A 179 -27.06 -3.45 -1.01
C ARG A 179 -26.32 -4.44 -1.91
N VAL A 180 -25.86 -3.96 -3.06
CA VAL A 180 -24.87 -4.63 -3.92
C VAL A 180 -23.66 -3.69 -4.06
N PRO A 181 -22.68 -3.75 -3.14
CA PRO A 181 -21.53 -2.85 -3.16
C PRO A 181 -20.57 -3.21 -4.29
N ILE A 182 -20.07 -2.20 -4.99
CA ILE A 182 -19.00 -2.33 -5.98
C ILE A 182 -17.96 -1.25 -5.63
N PRO A 183 -16.70 -1.58 -5.31
CA PRO A 183 -15.69 -0.62 -4.85
C PRO A 183 -15.11 0.22 -6.01
N TRP A 184 -16.00 0.81 -6.80
CA TRP A 184 -15.72 1.72 -7.91
C TRP A 184 -16.24 3.10 -7.53
N LEU A 185 -15.32 4.05 -7.42
CA LEU A 185 -15.60 5.44 -7.08
C LEU A 185 -15.28 6.34 -8.28
N ILE A 186 -16.16 7.30 -8.55
CA ILE A 186 -16.03 8.25 -9.65
C ILE A 186 -16.12 9.66 -9.07
N GLY A 187 -15.07 10.46 -9.25
CA GLY A 187 -15.12 11.90 -8.99
C GLY A 187 -15.46 12.65 -10.26
N THR A 188 -16.53 13.46 -10.26
CA THR A 188 -16.94 14.18 -11.48
C THR A 188 -15.96 15.30 -11.89
N ALA A 189 -14.89 15.52 -11.11
CA ALA A 189 -13.73 16.32 -11.48
C ALA A 189 -12.80 15.64 -12.53
N GLY A 190 -13.12 14.43 -12.98
CA GLY A 190 -12.41 13.77 -14.10
C GLY A 190 -11.46 12.64 -13.68
N TRP A 191 -11.70 11.99 -12.54
CA TRP A 191 -10.94 10.82 -12.10
C TRP A 191 -11.89 9.69 -11.65
N ALA A 192 -11.40 8.46 -11.74
CA ALA A 192 -12.08 7.30 -11.18
C ALA A 192 -11.06 6.35 -10.55
N MET A 193 -11.48 5.59 -9.55
CA MET A 193 -10.68 4.55 -8.94
C MET A 193 -11.53 3.30 -8.72
N PHE A 194 -10.94 2.15 -9.00
CA PHE A 194 -11.45 0.86 -8.59
C PHE A 194 -10.50 0.30 -7.53
N ILE A 195 -11.04 -0.02 -6.35
CA ILE A 195 -10.28 -0.62 -5.26
C ILE A 195 -10.44 -2.12 -5.39
N HIS A 196 -9.37 -2.80 -5.80
CA HIS A 196 -9.34 -4.26 -5.96
C HIS A 196 -9.15 -4.96 -4.61
N GLN A 197 -10.06 -4.64 -3.69
CA GLN A 197 -10.27 -5.28 -2.41
C GLN A 197 -11.75 -5.09 -2.05
N PRO A 198 -12.57 -6.16 -2.05
CA PRO A 198 -14.02 -6.04 -1.99
C PRO A 198 -14.56 -5.63 -0.62
N PHE A 199 -13.70 -5.58 0.40
CA PHE A 199 -14.06 -5.24 1.77
C PHE A 199 -13.40 -3.94 2.21
N GLY A 200 -14.13 -3.17 3.01
CA GLY A 200 -13.62 -1.96 3.63
C GLY A 200 -14.72 -1.00 4.01
N THR A 201 -14.35 0.19 4.45
CA THR A 201 -15.30 1.29 4.68
C THR A 201 -14.76 2.55 4.02
N PHE A 202 -15.57 3.11 3.14
CA PHE A 202 -15.39 4.45 2.62
C PHE A 202 -16.10 5.45 3.53
N ASP A 203 -15.37 6.44 4.02
CA ASP A 203 -15.93 7.53 4.83
C ASP A 203 -15.87 8.84 4.05
N PHE A 204 -17.04 9.41 3.77
CA PHE A 204 -17.23 10.66 3.06
C PHE A 204 -17.81 11.79 3.92
N THR A 205 -17.70 11.69 5.24
CA THR A 205 -18.27 12.68 6.17
C THR A 205 -17.34 13.87 6.45
N GLY A 206 -16.03 13.73 6.19
CA GLY A 206 -15.01 14.76 6.44
C GLY A 206 -14.52 15.50 5.18
N ALA A 207 -13.56 16.41 5.38
CA ALA A 207 -12.87 17.11 4.30
C ALA A 207 -11.80 16.23 3.60
N GLU A 208 -11.23 15.29 4.35
CA GLU A 208 -10.46 14.18 3.81
C GLU A 208 -11.29 12.91 3.84
N PHE A 209 -11.08 12.07 2.83
CA PHE A 209 -11.86 10.89 2.56
C PHE A 209 -11.01 9.67 2.79
N PHE A 210 -11.56 8.70 3.51
CA PHE A 210 -10.79 7.57 4.02
C PHE A 210 -11.35 6.26 3.51
N LEU A 211 -10.44 5.35 3.17
CA LEU A 211 -10.72 3.95 2.98
C LEU A 211 -10.01 3.14 4.06
N SER A 212 -10.79 2.51 4.94
CA SER A 212 -10.28 1.51 5.88
C SER A 212 -10.47 0.12 5.29
N LEU A 213 -9.36 -0.58 5.06
CA LEU A 213 -9.34 -1.94 4.49
C LEU A 213 -9.61 -3.04 5.53
N ARG A 214 -9.79 -2.69 6.81
CA ARG A 214 -10.16 -3.64 7.87
C ARG A 214 -11.67 -3.70 8.05
N ALA A 215 -12.23 -4.91 8.16
CA ALA A 215 -13.58 -5.10 8.69
C ALA A 215 -13.57 -4.68 10.18
N ASN A 216 -14.12 -3.51 10.48
CA ASN A 216 -14.04 -2.83 11.78
C ASN A 216 -14.53 -3.69 12.97
N PRO A 217 -13.70 -3.98 14.00
CA PRO A 217 -14.16 -4.18 15.35
C PRO A 217 -13.84 -2.92 16.16
N ARG A 218 -14.81 -2.01 16.25
CA ARG A 218 -14.91 -0.87 17.19
C ARG A 218 -13.59 -0.21 17.65
N ARG A 219 -13.19 0.94 17.10
CA ARG A 219 -12.55 2.01 17.89
C ARG A 219 -12.57 3.41 17.27
N SER A 220 -12.46 4.38 18.18
CA SER A 220 -12.70 5.82 18.13
C SER A 220 -11.76 6.63 17.24
N TRP A 221 -12.34 7.52 16.44
CA TRP A 221 -11.65 8.57 15.69
C TRP A 221 -11.23 9.73 16.59
N PRO A 222 -10.13 10.45 16.28
CA PRO A 222 -9.79 11.68 16.98
C PRO A 222 -10.87 12.73 16.70
N ASN A 223 -11.52 13.17 17.77
CA ASN A 223 -12.57 14.16 17.75
C ASN A 223 -11.97 15.54 17.43
N THR A 224 -11.96 15.95 16.17
CA THR A 224 -11.73 17.36 15.81
C THR A 224 -13.09 18.04 15.77
N ARG A 225 -13.53 18.49 16.94
CA ARG A 225 -14.53 19.55 17.03
C ARG A 225 -13.83 20.88 16.71
N VAL A 226 -14.34 21.57 15.70
CA VAL A 226 -14.40 23.03 15.66
C VAL A 226 -15.87 23.39 15.70
#